data_AF-A0A6G0KAI1-F1
#
_entry.id   AF-A0A6G0KAI1-F1
#
_cell.length_a   1.000
_cell.length_b   1.000
_cell.length_c   1.000
_cell.angle_alpha   90.00
_cell.angle_beta   90.00
_cell.angle_gamma   90.00
#
_symmetry.space_group_name_H-M   'P 1'
#
loop_
_entity.id
_entity.type
_entity.pdbx_description
1 polymer ?
#
loop_
_entity_poly.entity_id
_entity_poly.type
_entity_poly.pdbx_seq_one_letter_code
_entity_poly.pdbx_strand_id
1 'polypeptide(L)'
;MFTEMDNHLTQLGLLSYGISATTLEEVAEADDEKHQHTLGHRVRPGGNEAASGVVLQTSGLFFSHLRALLLKRFHNAKREKKTIIYTTFYPILLLLAGLVILKSSSTTSDDPNLALNTNAYSSDSATPTPYYCQAGDESCGDVMTSHFSGAKAQELAIDSPAYDSSSPAVFDVTYSSPEINATDATGYGLRVGQTLYARGYGINNTAVVEDQYGAYLVYGVSGEQIFSYNVFTNTTATHAPIIFKALMDQAIYRFFAANSSDSAVDFSVDLTVNNHPLPLTAAAKALFGSFLAFSACACVCISFSYFPLPVVVYLVREKEANHNSKHQ
;
A
#
# COMPACT_ATOMS: atom_id res chain seq x y z
N MET A 1 -3.49 55.73 -59.01
CA MET A 1 -3.67 55.90 -57.55
C MET A 1 -2.32 55.92 -56.83
N PHE A 2 -1.51 54.86 -56.87
CA PHE A 2 -0.19 54.84 -56.19
C PHE A 2 0.85 55.79 -56.77
N THR A 3 0.83 55.97 -58.09
CA THR A 3 1.66 56.98 -58.80
C THR A 3 1.35 58.42 -58.40
N GLU A 4 0.13 58.67 -57.91
CA GLU A 4 -0.30 60.00 -57.47
C GLU A 4 0.11 60.26 -56.01
N MET A 5 0.12 59.22 -55.18
CA MET A 5 0.67 59.29 -53.83
C MET A 5 2.19 59.52 -53.84
N ASP A 6 2.93 58.87 -54.74
CA ASP A 6 4.39 59.08 -54.85
C ASP A 6 4.73 60.54 -55.18
N ASN A 7 3.94 61.18 -56.04
CA ASN A 7 4.15 62.57 -56.43
C ASN A 7 3.83 63.58 -55.31
N HIS A 8 3.07 63.17 -54.28
CA HIS A 8 2.65 64.03 -53.16
C HIS A 8 3.23 63.60 -51.79
N LEU A 9 4.21 62.68 -51.75
CA LEU A 9 4.83 62.16 -50.51
C LEU A 9 5.32 63.25 -49.55
N THR A 10 5.98 64.28 -50.09
CA THR A 10 6.54 65.39 -49.31
C THR A 10 5.48 66.33 -48.76
N GLN A 11 4.36 66.49 -49.47
CA GLN A 11 3.22 67.31 -49.03
C GLN A 11 2.37 66.60 -47.96
N LEU A 12 2.36 65.26 -48.00
CA LEU A 12 1.66 64.40 -47.05
C LEU A 12 2.49 64.07 -45.80
N GLY A 13 3.79 64.40 -45.77
CA GLY A 13 4.68 64.14 -44.64
C GLY A 13 5.00 62.66 -44.43
N LEU A 14 4.85 61.84 -45.48
CA LEU A 14 5.10 60.40 -45.44
C LEU A 14 6.48 60.09 -46.04
N LEU A 15 7.29 59.29 -45.33
CA LEU A 15 8.69 59.04 -45.69
C LEU A 15 8.87 57.73 -46.48
N SER A 16 7.99 56.76 -46.25
CA SER A 16 7.69 55.66 -47.17
C SER A 16 6.32 55.08 -46.80
N TYR A 17 5.69 54.36 -47.73
CA TYR A 17 4.54 53.51 -47.43
C TYR A 17 4.79 52.10 -47.94
N GLY A 18 4.42 51.10 -47.14
CA GLY A 18 4.43 49.69 -47.54
C GLY A 18 3.00 49.20 -47.68
N ILE A 19 2.67 48.61 -48.82
CA ILE A 19 1.38 47.95 -49.03
C ILE A 19 1.53 46.49 -48.70
N SER A 20 0.88 46.05 -47.63
CA SER A 20 0.61 44.63 -47.40
C SER A 20 -0.76 44.32 -47.98
N ALA A 21 -0.78 43.77 -49.19
CA ALA A 21 -1.98 43.18 -49.76
C ALA A 21 -2.03 41.71 -49.35
N THR A 22 -2.54 41.43 -48.15
CA THR A 22 -2.89 40.07 -47.75
C THR A 22 -4.41 39.95 -47.74
N THR A 23 -4.98 39.39 -48.81
CA THR A 23 -6.32 38.79 -48.68
C THR A 23 -6.16 37.57 -47.79
N LEU A 24 -6.98 37.50 -46.74
CA LEU A 24 -6.84 36.58 -45.61
C LEU A 24 -7.19 35.11 -45.95
N GLU A 25 -7.19 34.74 -47.22
CA GLU A 25 -7.77 33.49 -47.75
C GLU A 25 -6.75 32.56 -48.43
N GLU A 26 -5.65 33.04 -49.00
CA GLU A 26 -4.76 32.21 -49.85
C GLU A 26 -3.39 31.84 -49.27
N VAL A 27 -3.15 32.03 -47.96
CA VAL A 27 -1.85 31.65 -47.32
C VAL A 27 -1.95 30.34 -46.52
N ALA A 28 -3.01 29.55 -46.71
CA ALA A 28 -3.15 28.25 -46.05
C ALA A 28 -2.59 27.07 -46.87
N GLU A 29 -2.23 27.25 -48.15
CA GLU A 29 -1.82 26.12 -49.00
C GLU A 29 -0.85 26.56 -50.12
N ALA A 30 0.35 26.97 -49.74
CA ALA A 30 1.49 27.02 -50.66
C ALA A 30 2.71 26.43 -49.95
N ASP A 31 2.71 25.10 -49.97
CA ASP A 31 3.82 24.20 -49.71
C ASP A 31 5.05 24.64 -50.51
N ASP A 32 6.05 25.23 -49.84
CA ASP A 32 7.31 25.65 -50.46
C ASP A 32 8.33 24.50 -50.40
N GLU A 33 8.00 23.39 -51.06
CA GLU A 33 9.00 22.42 -51.53
C GLU A 33 9.71 23.00 -52.77
N LYS A 34 10.65 23.94 -52.58
CA LYS A 34 11.87 24.07 -53.40
C LYS A 34 12.82 25.14 -52.86
N HIS A 35 13.95 24.66 -52.35
CA HIS A 35 15.13 25.43 -52.01
C HIS A 35 15.74 26.12 -53.26
N GLN A 36 15.20 27.26 -53.69
CA GLN A 36 15.71 27.98 -54.86
C GLN A 36 16.16 29.40 -54.51
N HIS A 37 17.25 29.49 -53.76
CA HIS A 37 18.03 30.72 -53.62
C HIS A 37 18.95 30.91 -54.84
N THR A 38 18.54 31.71 -55.83
CA THR A 38 19.49 32.37 -56.76
C THR A 38 18.89 33.65 -57.35
N LEU A 39 18.82 34.73 -56.56
CA LEU A 39 18.78 36.07 -57.16
C LEU A 39 20.19 36.40 -57.67
N GLY A 40 20.32 36.40 -59.00
CA GLY A 40 21.56 36.61 -59.72
C GLY A 40 22.18 37.98 -59.45
N HIS A 41 23.46 37.97 -59.12
CA HIS A 41 24.29 39.16 -59.00
C HIS A 41 24.45 39.81 -60.38
N ARG A 42 23.70 40.88 -60.66
CA ARG A 42 23.90 41.71 -61.85
C ARG A 42 24.58 43.00 -61.44
N VAL A 43 25.88 43.07 -61.66
CA VAL A 43 26.70 44.29 -61.53
C VAL A 43 26.39 45.21 -62.72
N ARG A 44 26.09 46.48 -62.45
CA ARG A 44 26.31 47.59 -63.39
C ARG A 44 26.68 48.88 -62.61
N PRO A 45 27.55 49.74 -63.18
CA PRO A 45 28.43 50.61 -62.40
C PRO A 45 27.87 52.03 -62.20
N GLY A 46 28.31 52.68 -61.12
CA GLY A 46 28.50 54.13 -61.05
C GLY A 46 27.27 54.98 -60.68
N GLY A 47 27.14 55.31 -59.40
CA GLY A 47 26.24 56.35 -58.91
C GLY A 47 26.39 56.49 -57.39
N ASN A 48 27.05 57.56 -56.95
CA ASN A 48 27.18 57.91 -55.53
C ASN A 48 25.81 58.34 -54.99
N GLU A 49 25.09 57.44 -54.34
CA GLU A 49 24.01 57.79 -53.41
C GLU A 49 24.36 57.24 -52.03
N ALA A 50 24.58 58.18 -51.11
CA ALA A 50 24.82 57.89 -49.71
C ALA A 50 23.56 57.23 -49.13
N ALA A 51 23.60 55.90 -49.00
CA ALA A 51 22.68 55.20 -48.13
C ALA A 51 22.90 55.75 -46.71
N SER A 52 21.92 56.51 -46.20
CA SER A 52 21.84 56.84 -44.77
C SER A 52 21.66 55.52 -44.02
N GLY A 53 22.78 54.88 -43.68
CA GLY A 53 22.80 53.81 -42.72
C GLY A 53 22.25 54.34 -41.41
N VAL A 54 21.13 53.78 -40.96
CA VAL A 54 20.59 54.00 -39.62
C VAL A 54 21.71 53.68 -38.63
N VAL A 55 22.26 54.71 -37.99
CA VAL A 55 23.24 54.54 -36.92
C VAL A 55 22.49 53.97 -35.72
N LEU A 56 22.48 52.64 -35.61
CA LEU A 56 22.03 51.95 -34.40
C LEU A 56 23.05 52.23 -33.30
N GLN A 57 22.67 53.08 -32.35
CA GLN A 57 23.44 53.37 -31.15
C GLN A 57 23.61 52.05 -30.36
N THR A 58 24.83 51.51 -30.33
CA THR A 58 25.15 50.15 -29.85
C THR A 58 25.37 50.05 -28.33
N SER A 59 25.42 51.17 -27.60
CA SER A 59 25.70 51.17 -26.17
C SER A 59 24.42 50.94 -25.35
N GLY A 60 24.41 49.88 -24.54
CA GLY A 60 23.30 49.55 -23.64
C GLY A 60 22.19 48.67 -24.24
N LEU A 61 22.30 48.27 -25.50
CA LEU A 61 21.33 47.39 -26.17
C LEU A 61 21.17 46.04 -25.47
N PHE A 62 22.24 45.45 -24.92
CA PHE A 62 22.16 44.14 -24.27
C PHE A 62 21.15 44.09 -23.11
N PHE A 63 21.22 45.04 -22.17
CA PHE A 63 20.29 45.10 -21.04
C PHE A 63 18.88 45.53 -21.47
N SER A 64 18.78 46.38 -22.50
CA SER A 64 17.48 46.74 -23.09
C SER A 64 16.79 45.53 -23.72
N HIS A 65 17.51 44.76 -24.53
CA HIS A 65 17.01 43.53 -25.14
C HIS A 65 16.76 42.43 -24.10
N LEU A 66 17.64 42.26 -23.10
CA LEU A 66 17.44 41.31 -22.01
C LEU A 66 16.21 41.66 -21.18
N ARG A 67 16.00 42.96 -20.86
CA ARG A 67 14.79 43.42 -20.19
C ARG A 67 13.55 43.19 -21.05
N ALA A 68 13.61 43.47 -22.35
CA ALA A 68 12.50 43.24 -23.27
C ALA A 68 12.14 41.74 -23.35
N LEU A 69 13.14 40.85 -23.41
CA LEU A 69 12.95 39.40 -23.40
C LEU A 69 12.37 38.90 -22.06
N LEU A 70 12.85 39.42 -20.93
CA LEU A 70 12.28 39.11 -19.61
C LEU A 70 10.83 39.60 -19.48
N LEU A 71 10.52 40.80 -19.97
CA LEU A 71 9.16 41.33 -19.95
C LEU A 71 8.21 40.52 -20.86
N LYS A 72 8.69 40.10 -22.03
CA LYS A 72 7.97 39.20 -22.95
C LYS A 72 7.68 37.87 -22.26
N ARG A 73 8.69 37.29 -21.60
CA ARG A 73 8.56 36.03 -20.86
C ARG A 73 7.61 36.14 -19.68
N PHE A 74 7.62 37.26 -18.96
CA PHE A 74 6.70 37.53 -17.85
C PHE A 74 5.24 37.69 -18.33
N HIS A 75 5.01 38.42 -19.44
CA HIS A 75 3.67 38.56 -20.00
C HIS A 75 3.11 37.23 -20.51
N ASN A 76 3.95 36.41 -21.16
CA ASN A 76 3.52 35.09 -21.61
C ASN A 76 3.22 34.16 -20.43
N ALA A 77 4.07 34.18 -19.38
CA ALA A 77 3.83 33.47 -18.14
C ALA A 77 2.50 33.88 -17.47
N LYS A 78 2.17 35.18 -17.46
CA LYS A 78 0.89 35.68 -16.93
C LYS A 78 -0.33 35.18 -17.73
N ARG A 79 -0.16 34.90 -19.03
CA ARG A 79 -1.21 34.40 -19.93
C ARG A 79 -1.43 32.89 -19.76
N GLU A 80 -0.37 32.11 -19.55
CA GLU A 80 -0.41 30.65 -19.38
C GLU A 80 -0.49 30.19 -17.92
N LYS A 81 -1.46 30.71 -17.16
CA LYS A 81 -1.63 30.40 -15.73
C LYS A 81 -1.77 28.89 -15.44
N LYS A 82 -2.46 28.15 -16.31
CA LYS A 82 -2.68 26.70 -16.13
C LYS A 82 -1.36 25.93 -16.11
N THR A 83 -0.49 26.17 -17.08
CA THR A 83 0.81 25.50 -17.19
C THR A 83 1.70 25.78 -15.98
N ILE A 84 1.73 27.04 -15.49
CA ILE A 84 2.52 27.42 -14.32
C ILE A 84 1.98 26.76 -13.05
N ILE A 85 0.66 26.71 -12.88
CA ILE A 85 0.02 26.07 -11.73
C ILE A 85 0.38 24.57 -11.71
N TYR A 86 0.22 23.84 -12.82
CA TYR A 86 0.55 22.42 -12.86
C TYR A 86 2.05 22.15 -12.70
N THR A 87 2.91 22.94 -13.35
CA THR A 87 4.38 22.77 -13.26
C THR A 87 4.96 23.19 -11.92
N THR A 88 4.22 23.93 -11.09
CA THR A 88 4.64 24.31 -9.73
C THR A 88 3.99 23.41 -8.68
N PHE A 89 2.70 23.14 -8.78
CA PHE A 89 1.95 22.36 -7.79
C PHE A 89 2.34 20.88 -7.81
N TYR A 90 2.47 20.28 -9.00
CA TYR A 90 2.77 18.85 -9.13
C TYR A 90 4.15 18.48 -8.56
N PRO A 91 5.24 19.24 -8.82
CA PRO A 91 6.54 18.98 -8.19
C PRO A 91 6.51 19.17 -6.68
N ILE A 92 5.82 20.19 -6.16
CA ILE A 92 5.68 20.40 -4.71
C ILE A 92 4.99 19.20 -4.06
N LEU A 93 3.94 18.66 -4.68
CA LEU A 93 3.25 17.46 -4.19
C LEU A 93 4.19 16.25 -4.20
N LEU A 94 4.91 16.01 -5.29
CA LEU A 94 5.88 14.91 -5.38
C LEU A 94 7.04 15.04 -4.38
N LEU A 95 7.51 16.26 -4.12
CA LEU A 95 8.57 16.54 -3.16
C LEU A 95 8.05 16.29 -1.73
N LEU A 96 6.83 16.71 -1.42
CA LEU A 96 6.16 16.37 -0.16
C LEU A 96 6.00 14.85 0.00
N ALA A 97 5.55 14.15 -1.04
CA ALA A 97 5.41 12.70 -1.03
C ALA A 97 6.76 12.02 -0.77
N GLY A 98 7.84 12.47 -1.44
CA GLY A 98 9.19 11.97 -1.20
C GLY A 98 9.67 12.17 0.24
N LEU A 99 9.41 13.34 0.82
CA LEU A 99 9.76 13.63 2.22
C LEU A 99 8.94 12.80 3.22
N VAL A 100 7.66 12.56 2.95
CA VAL A 100 6.79 11.69 3.77
C VAL A 100 7.30 10.25 3.74
N ILE A 101 7.66 9.73 2.56
CA ILE A 101 8.26 8.39 2.41
C ILE A 101 9.57 8.30 3.20
N LEU A 102 10.43 9.32 3.11
CA LEU A 102 11.69 9.37 3.85
C LEU A 102 11.47 9.38 5.38
N LYS A 103 10.47 10.14 5.85
CA LYS A 103 10.10 10.17 7.26
C LYS A 103 9.60 8.80 7.73
N SER A 104 8.83 8.10 6.91
CA SER A 104 8.35 6.74 7.20
C SER A 104 9.48 5.72 7.32
N SER A 105 10.59 5.92 6.60
CA SER A 105 11.79 5.07 6.72
C SER A 105 12.43 5.12 8.11
N SER A 106 12.21 6.20 8.86
CA SER A 106 12.70 6.32 10.24
C SER A 106 11.81 5.57 11.25
N THR A 107 10.68 4.99 10.80
CA THR A 107 9.66 4.36 11.66
C THR A 107 9.75 2.83 11.67
N THR A 108 10.84 2.23 11.15
CA THR A 108 11.10 0.79 11.28
C THR A 108 11.50 0.43 12.71
N SER A 109 10.56 0.57 13.65
CA SER A 109 10.67 0.14 15.04
C SER A 109 10.48 -1.37 15.16
N ASP A 110 11.02 -1.94 16.23
CA ASP A 110 10.79 -3.35 16.55
C ASP A 110 9.32 -3.56 16.95
N ASP A 111 8.76 -4.72 16.61
CA ASP A 111 7.36 -5.03 16.94
C ASP A 111 7.15 -5.10 18.45
N PRO A 112 6.03 -4.58 18.98
CA PRO A 112 5.76 -4.60 20.39
C PRO A 112 5.52 -6.02 20.90
N ASN A 113 5.68 -6.21 22.21
CA ASN A 113 5.29 -7.45 22.88
C ASN A 113 3.80 -7.75 22.62
N LEU A 114 3.50 -8.99 22.22
CA LEU A 114 2.16 -9.46 21.95
C LEU A 114 1.71 -10.41 23.06
N ALA A 115 0.78 -9.97 23.90
CA ALA A 115 0.11 -10.83 24.86
C ALA A 115 -0.82 -11.80 24.12
N LEU A 116 -0.58 -13.10 24.29
CA LEU A 116 -1.34 -14.16 23.64
C LEU A 116 -2.61 -14.45 24.46
N ASN A 117 -3.75 -13.99 23.95
CA ASN A 117 -5.07 -14.25 24.52
C ASN A 117 -6.11 -14.40 23.39
N THR A 118 -7.34 -14.72 23.77
CA THR A 118 -8.47 -14.97 22.86
C THR A 118 -9.26 -13.72 22.48
N ASN A 119 -8.91 -12.54 23.00
CA ASN A 119 -9.69 -11.31 22.77
C ASN A 119 -9.75 -10.91 21.29
N ALA A 120 -8.76 -11.32 20.50
CA ALA A 120 -8.71 -11.06 19.06
C ALA A 120 -9.65 -11.97 18.24
N TYR A 121 -10.17 -13.06 18.83
CA TYR A 121 -10.89 -14.10 18.10
C TYR A 121 -12.41 -13.92 18.10
N SER A 122 -12.98 -13.20 19.06
CA SER A 122 -14.43 -12.97 19.12
C SER A 122 -14.72 -11.61 19.71
N SER A 123 -15.72 -10.91 19.19
CA SER A 123 -16.14 -9.58 19.65
C SER A 123 -16.59 -9.55 21.12
N ASP A 124 -17.08 -10.68 21.63
CA ASP A 124 -17.58 -10.83 23.00
C ASP A 124 -16.57 -11.51 23.94
N SER A 125 -15.31 -11.68 23.53
CA SER A 125 -14.28 -12.45 24.26
C SER A 125 -14.71 -13.87 24.69
N ALA A 126 -15.77 -14.41 24.08
CA ALA A 126 -16.42 -15.67 24.44
C ALA A 126 -16.23 -16.72 23.35
N THR A 127 -14.98 -16.97 22.95
CA THR A 127 -14.65 -17.98 21.94
C THR A 127 -15.18 -19.36 22.35
N PRO A 128 -16.02 -20.01 21.53
CA PRO A 128 -16.54 -21.34 21.84
C PRO A 128 -15.38 -22.36 21.81
N THR A 129 -15.12 -22.97 22.95
CA THR A 129 -14.05 -23.97 23.12
C THR A 129 -14.65 -25.29 23.55
N PRO A 130 -14.98 -26.16 22.58
CA PRO A 130 -15.53 -27.47 22.89
C PRO A 130 -14.53 -28.39 23.61
N TYR A 131 -15.04 -29.25 24.48
CA TYR A 131 -14.22 -30.27 25.14
C TYR A 131 -14.98 -31.59 25.32
N TYR A 132 -14.23 -32.68 25.45
CA TYR A 132 -14.77 -33.99 25.81
C TYR A 132 -13.90 -34.66 26.88
N CYS A 133 -14.54 -35.26 27.88
CA CYS A 133 -13.89 -36.01 28.95
C CYS A 133 -14.00 -37.51 28.68
N GLN A 134 -12.89 -38.18 28.34
CA GLN A 134 -12.89 -39.59 27.90
C GLN A 134 -13.11 -40.60 29.04
N ALA A 135 -12.51 -40.35 30.21
CA ALA A 135 -12.54 -41.26 31.36
C ALA A 135 -12.68 -40.49 32.67
N GLY A 136 -13.35 -39.34 32.62
CA GLY A 136 -13.37 -38.38 33.72
C GLY A 136 -14.27 -38.82 34.87
N ASP A 137 -13.68 -39.06 36.03
CA ASP A 137 -14.35 -38.72 37.30
C ASP A 137 -14.77 -37.24 37.29
N GLU A 138 -15.46 -36.77 38.34
CA GLU A 138 -15.91 -35.36 38.48
C GLU A 138 -14.79 -34.31 38.26
N SER A 139 -13.51 -34.70 38.38
CA SER A 139 -12.33 -33.83 38.20
C SER A 139 -12.17 -33.24 36.79
N CYS A 140 -12.51 -33.98 35.73
CA CYS A 140 -12.40 -33.45 34.36
C CYS A 140 -13.44 -32.34 34.11
N GLY A 141 -14.67 -32.58 34.56
CA GLY A 141 -15.74 -31.59 34.53
C GLY A 141 -15.34 -30.36 35.32
N ASP A 142 -14.87 -30.53 36.57
CA ASP A 142 -14.52 -29.42 37.46
C ASP A 142 -13.41 -28.51 36.91
N VAL A 143 -12.35 -29.06 36.30
CA VAL A 143 -11.32 -28.27 35.61
C VAL A 143 -11.93 -27.39 34.51
N MET A 144 -12.82 -27.96 33.70
CA MET A 144 -13.40 -27.27 32.54
C MET A 144 -14.57 -26.34 32.88
N THR A 145 -15.30 -26.59 33.96
CA THR A 145 -16.46 -25.78 34.37
C THR A 145 -16.12 -24.72 35.40
N SER A 146 -15.27 -25.04 36.37
CA SER A 146 -15.02 -24.19 37.55
C SER A 146 -13.72 -23.40 37.44
N HIS A 147 -12.72 -23.91 36.71
CA HIS A 147 -11.37 -23.33 36.69
C HIS A 147 -10.91 -22.80 35.33
N PHE A 148 -11.58 -23.22 34.24
CA PHE A 148 -11.29 -22.74 32.90
C PHE A 148 -11.83 -21.32 32.67
N SER A 149 -10.97 -20.43 32.18
CA SER A 149 -11.33 -19.06 31.84
C SER A 149 -10.65 -18.58 30.57
N GLY A 150 -11.06 -17.43 30.04
CA GLY A 150 -10.49 -16.87 28.81
C GLY A 150 -11.13 -17.43 27.55
N ALA A 151 -11.99 -18.44 27.65
CA ALA A 151 -12.86 -18.88 26.57
C ALA A 151 -14.11 -19.56 27.14
N LYS A 152 -15.13 -19.79 26.30
CA LYS A 152 -16.37 -20.42 26.72
C LYS A 152 -16.28 -21.94 26.52
N ALA A 153 -16.04 -22.67 27.61
CA ALA A 153 -16.03 -24.14 27.59
C ALA A 153 -17.41 -24.70 27.20
N GLN A 154 -17.42 -25.69 26.31
CA GLN A 154 -18.65 -26.35 25.86
C GLN A 154 -18.46 -27.86 25.79
N GLU A 155 -19.19 -28.60 26.62
CA GLU A 155 -19.08 -30.06 26.62
C GLU A 155 -19.66 -30.66 25.32
N LEU A 156 -18.94 -31.61 24.73
CA LEU A 156 -19.39 -32.40 23.60
C LEU A 156 -20.03 -33.70 24.09
N ALA A 157 -21.17 -34.07 23.50
CA ALA A 157 -21.75 -35.40 23.68
C ALA A 157 -21.13 -36.36 22.65
N ILE A 158 -20.33 -37.31 23.11
CA ILE A 158 -19.75 -38.37 22.29
C ILE A 158 -20.09 -39.72 22.92
N ASP A 159 -20.58 -40.64 22.09
CA ASP A 159 -20.92 -42.00 22.51
C ASP A 159 -19.68 -42.78 22.98
N SER A 160 -19.88 -43.65 23.97
CA SER A 160 -18.87 -44.58 24.47
C SER A 160 -19.32 -46.01 24.18
N PRO A 161 -18.58 -46.80 23.39
CA PRO A 161 -17.29 -46.51 22.75
C PRO A 161 -17.40 -45.51 21.57
N ALA A 162 -16.28 -44.86 21.20
CA ALA A 162 -16.31 -43.83 20.15
C ALA A 162 -16.71 -44.37 18.77
N TYR A 163 -16.46 -45.66 18.50
CA TYR A 163 -16.85 -46.36 17.27
C TYR A 163 -17.24 -47.81 17.58
N ASP A 164 -18.06 -48.42 16.71
CA ASP A 164 -18.45 -49.82 16.85
C ASP A 164 -17.36 -50.82 16.38
N SER A 165 -16.30 -50.34 15.71
CA SER A 165 -15.23 -51.17 15.15
C SER A 165 -13.85 -50.50 15.26
N SER A 166 -12.77 -51.30 15.21
CA SER A 166 -11.38 -50.82 15.21
C SER A 166 -10.89 -50.29 13.85
N SER A 167 -11.78 -50.19 12.86
CA SER A 167 -11.48 -49.66 11.53
C SER A 167 -12.59 -48.72 11.03
N PRO A 168 -12.81 -47.59 11.71
CA PRO A 168 -13.85 -46.64 11.31
C PRO A 168 -13.50 -45.96 9.98
N ALA A 169 -14.54 -45.54 9.26
CA ALA A 169 -14.43 -44.66 8.09
C ALA A 169 -14.78 -43.22 8.48
N VAL A 170 -13.82 -42.31 8.37
CA VAL A 170 -13.98 -40.89 8.71
C VAL A 170 -13.36 -40.06 7.59
N PHE A 171 -14.05 -39.01 7.14
CA PHE A 171 -13.63 -38.17 6.01
C PHE A 171 -13.35 -38.99 4.74
N ASP A 172 -14.21 -39.97 4.43
CA ASP A 172 -14.07 -40.90 3.30
C ASP A 172 -12.76 -41.73 3.31
N VAL A 173 -12.08 -41.81 4.45
CA VAL A 173 -10.87 -42.63 4.65
C VAL A 173 -11.14 -43.71 5.68
N THR A 174 -10.80 -44.96 5.34
CA THR A 174 -10.89 -46.11 6.26
C THR A 174 -9.57 -46.31 6.99
N TYR A 175 -9.62 -46.39 8.32
CA TYR A 175 -8.43 -46.52 9.17
C TYR A 175 -8.16 -47.98 9.53
N SER A 176 -7.48 -48.73 8.64
CA SER A 176 -7.23 -50.17 8.82
C SER A 176 -5.78 -50.54 9.14
N SER A 177 -4.82 -49.62 9.01
CA SER A 177 -3.38 -49.88 9.27
C SER A 177 -2.59 -48.59 9.53
N PRO A 178 -2.24 -48.27 10.79
CA PRO A 178 -2.57 -49.00 12.02
C PRO A 178 -4.08 -48.98 12.32
N GLU A 179 -4.58 -50.03 12.95
CA GLU A 179 -5.96 -50.06 13.47
C GLU A 179 -6.13 -48.99 14.56
N ILE A 180 -7.32 -48.40 14.62
CA ILE A 180 -7.67 -47.41 15.65
C ILE A 180 -8.46 -48.13 16.73
N ASN A 181 -8.01 -48.04 17.97
CA ASN A 181 -8.77 -48.59 19.07
C ASN A 181 -9.95 -47.64 19.39
N ALA A 182 -11.18 -48.15 19.23
CA ALA A 182 -12.40 -47.38 19.41
C ALA A 182 -12.64 -46.86 20.85
N THR A 183 -11.98 -47.46 21.85
CA THR A 183 -12.11 -47.05 23.26
C THR A 183 -10.94 -46.22 23.78
N ASP A 184 -9.86 -46.13 23.01
CA ASP A 184 -8.64 -45.44 23.42
C ASP A 184 -8.60 -43.99 22.91
N ALA A 185 -7.60 -43.22 23.35
CA ALA A 185 -7.38 -41.84 22.94
C ALA A 185 -7.31 -41.65 21.42
N THR A 186 -6.89 -42.67 20.66
CA THR A 186 -6.87 -42.64 19.19
C THR A 186 -8.28 -42.62 18.59
N GLY A 187 -9.19 -43.47 19.08
CA GLY A 187 -10.60 -43.50 18.66
C GLY A 187 -11.34 -42.25 19.07
N TYR A 188 -11.24 -41.84 20.33
CA TYR A 188 -11.86 -40.61 20.81
C TYR A 188 -11.27 -39.37 20.13
N GLY A 189 -9.96 -39.34 19.88
CA GLY A 189 -9.32 -38.25 19.16
C GLY A 189 -9.87 -38.08 17.74
N LEU A 190 -10.05 -39.20 17.02
CA LEU A 190 -10.66 -39.17 15.69
C LEU A 190 -12.13 -38.73 15.74
N ARG A 191 -12.90 -39.24 16.71
CA ARG A 191 -14.33 -38.87 16.87
C ARG A 191 -14.53 -37.41 17.27
N VAL A 192 -13.70 -36.90 18.18
CA VAL A 192 -13.66 -35.47 18.52
C VAL A 192 -13.32 -34.66 17.26
N GLY A 193 -12.29 -35.03 16.50
CA GLY A 193 -11.98 -34.35 15.24
C GLY A 193 -13.15 -34.31 14.24
N GLN A 194 -13.87 -35.42 14.08
CA GLN A 194 -15.05 -35.50 13.21
C GLN A 194 -16.20 -34.60 13.70
N THR A 195 -16.49 -34.63 15.00
CA THR A 195 -17.57 -33.82 15.59
C THR A 195 -17.25 -32.33 15.54
N LEU A 196 -15.99 -31.94 15.80
CA LEU A 196 -15.53 -30.56 15.66
C LEU A 196 -15.65 -30.05 14.22
N TYR A 197 -15.29 -30.87 13.24
CA TYR A 197 -15.46 -30.55 11.83
C TYR A 197 -16.93 -30.38 11.46
N ALA A 198 -17.78 -31.34 11.84
CA ALA A 198 -19.21 -31.26 11.56
C ALA A 198 -19.86 -30.01 12.18
N ARG A 199 -19.47 -29.66 13.41
CA ARG A 199 -19.92 -28.48 14.14
C ARG A 199 -19.46 -27.16 13.50
N GLY A 200 -18.22 -27.09 13.03
CA GLY A 200 -17.66 -25.89 12.39
C GLY A 200 -18.23 -25.63 11.00
N TYR A 201 -18.68 -26.67 10.28
CA TYR A 201 -19.21 -26.56 8.91
C TYR A 201 -20.73 -26.78 8.81
N GLY A 202 -21.43 -27.00 9.93
CA GLY A 202 -22.88 -27.21 9.96
C GLY A 202 -23.34 -28.49 9.25
N ILE A 203 -22.53 -29.55 9.31
CA ILE A 203 -22.83 -30.84 8.66
C ILE A 203 -23.97 -31.53 9.42
N ASN A 204 -24.81 -32.29 8.70
CA ASN A 204 -25.97 -33.00 9.26
C ASN A 204 -27.04 -32.08 9.88
N ASN A 205 -27.33 -30.94 9.25
CA ASN A 205 -28.32 -29.95 9.72
C ASN A 205 -28.05 -29.38 11.12
N THR A 206 -26.78 -29.36 11.54
CA THR A 206 -26.38 -28.69 12.78
C THR A 206 -26.14 -27.21 12.53
N ALA A 207 -26.42 -26.36 13.52
CA ALA A 207 -26.11 -24.93 13.42
C ALA A 207 -24.60 -24.74 13.35
N VAL A 208 -24.13 -23.94 12.39
CA VAL A 208 -22.72 -23.59 12.25
C VAL A 208 -22.27 -22.83 13.50
N VAL A 209 -21.17 -23.28 14.09
CA VAL A 209 -20.53 -22.57 15.20
C VAL A 209 -19.28 -21.86 14.68
N GLU A 210 -19.36 -20.53 14.63
CA GLU A 210 -18.24 -19.65 14.24
C GLU A 210 -17.27 -19.44 15.41
N ASP A 211 -16.09 -18.90 15.14
CA ASP A 211 -15.03 -18.57 16.11
C ASP A 211 -14.49 -19.72 16.97
N GLN A 212 -14.63 -20.95 16.49
CA GLN A 212 -14.04 -22.14 17.10
C GLN A 212 -12.58 -22.33 16.67
N TYR A 213 -11.66 -21.81 17.48
CA TYR A 213 -10.21 -21.89 17.20
C TYR A 213 -9.47 -22.98 17.99
N GLY A 214 -10.11 -23.56 19.00
CA GLY A 214 -9.51 -24.58 19.87
C GLY A 214 -10.54 -25.54 20.46
N ALA A 215 -10.08 -26.74 20.83
CA ALA A 215 -10.88 -27.74 21.54
C ALA A 215 -9.98 -28.69 22.33
N TYR A 216 -10.56 -29.44 23.28
CA TYR A 216 -9.82 -30.36 24.13
C TYR A 216 -10.42 -31.75 24.19
N LEU A 217 -9.57 -32.78 24.12
CA LEU A 217 -9.89 -34.12 24.59
C LEU A 217 -9.12 -34.33 25.89
N VAL A 218 -9.84 -34.44 27.00
CA VAL A 218 -9.26 -34.53 28.34
C VAL A 218 -9.46 -35.94 28.88
N TYR A 219 -8.41 -36.46 29.51
CA TYR A 219 -8.39 -37.75 30.19
C TYR A 219 -7.88 -37.51 31.61
N GLY A 220 -8.75 -37.69 32.60
CA GLY A 220 -8.44 -37.46 34.00
C GLY A 220 -8.97 -38.59 34.86
N VAL A 221 -8.09 -39.31 35.54
CA VAL A 221 -8.48 -40.41 36.45
C VAL A 221 -7.90 -40.11 37.83
N SER A 222 -8.77 -39.90 38.81
CA SER A 222 -8.36 -39.44 40.15
C SER A 222 -7.67 -40.55 40.94
N GLY A 223 -8.09 -41.80 40.73
CA GLY A 223 -7.49 -42.98 41.37
C GLY A 223 -6.04 -43.25 40.95
N GLU A 224 -5.66 -42.87 39.72
CA GLU A 224 -4.31 -43.05 39.18
C GLU A 224 -3.45 -41.78 39.25
N GLN A 225 -4.04 -40.64 39.66
CA GLN A 225 -3.38 -39.32 39.66
C GLN A 225 -2.87 -38.89 38.28
N ILE A 226 -3.58 -39.29 37.22
CA ILE A 226 -3.22 -38.97 35.84
C ILE A 226 -4.21 -37.93 35.31
N PHE A 227 -3.67 -36.82 34.81
CA PHE A 227 -4.40 -35.84 34.04
C PHE A 227 -3.64 -35.57 32.74
N SER A 228 -4.25 -35.88 31.61
CA SER A 228 -3.69 -35.67 30.27
C SER A 228 -4.73 -35.01 29.36
N TYR A 229 -4.25 -34.27 28.37
CA TYR A 229 -5.13 -33.60 27.41
C TYR A 229 -4.50 -33.58 26.03
N ASN A 230 -5.35 -33.61 25.01
CA ASN A 230 -4.99 -33.33 23.63
C ASN A 230 -5.68 -32.04 23.20
N VAL A 231 -4.93 -31.14 22.56
CA VAL A 231 -5.46 -29.87 22.04
C VAL A 231 -5.69 -30.00 20.54
N PHE A 232 -6.90 -29.71 20.10
CA PHE A 232 -7.22 -29.52 18.69
C PHE A 232 -7.22 -28.02 18.42
N THR A 233 -6.53 -27.59 17.38
CA THR A 233 -6.43 -26.15 17.06
C THR A 233 -6.70 -25.90 15.60
N ASN A 234 -7.37 -24.78 15.34
CA ASN A 234 -7.59 -24.29 13.99
C ASN A 234 -6.39 -23.43 13.58
N THR A 235 -5.66 -23.86 12.55
CA THR A 235 -4.44 -23.20 12.07
C THR A 235 -4.70 -21.94 11.26
N THR A 236 -5.96 -21.60 10.98
CA THR A 236 -6.33 -20.28 10.44
C THR A 236 -5.92 -19.15 11.39
N ALA A 237 -5.88 -19.42 12.70
CA ALA A 237 -5.33 -18.53 13.70
C ALA A 237 -3.90 -18.95 14.07
N THR A 238 -2.92 -18.10 13.71
CA THR A 238 -1.49 -18.40 13.84
C THR A 238 -1.04 -18.73 15.28
N HIS A 239 -1.68 -18.12 16.28
CA HIS A 239 -1.31 -18.29 17.69
C HIS A 239 -2.25 -19.21 18.47
N ALA A 240 -3.26 -19.81 17.83
CA ALA A 240 -4.22 -20.68 18.50
C ALA A 240 -3.57 -21.83 19.31
N PRO A 241 -2.60 -22.61 18.78
CA PRO A 241 -1.98 -23.69 19.54
C PRO A 241 -1.41 -23.27 20.89
N ILE A 242 -0.75 -22.11 20.92
CA ILE A 242 -0.09 -21.60 22.13
C ILE A 242 -1.12 -21.01 23.09
N ILE A 243 -2.11 -20.27 22.57
CA ILE A 243 -3.18 -19.67 23.37
C ILE A 243 -3.99 -20.75 24.09
N PHE A 244 -4.52 -21.73 23.35
CA PHE A 244 -5.35 -22.78 23.96
C PHE A 244 -4.52 -23.68 24.90
N LYS A 245 -3.24 -23.94 24.60
CA LYS A 245 -2.37 -24.59 25.58
C LYS A 245 -2.25 -23.78 26.88
N ALA A 246 -2.03 -22.46 26.79
CA ALA A 246 -1.92 -21.61 27.98
C ALA A 246 -3.22 -21.59 28.80
N LEU A 247 -4.38 -21.52 28.14
CA LEU A 247 -5.68 -21.55 28.82
C LEU A 247 -5.92 -22.87 29.58
N MET A 248 -5.55 -24.00 28.99
CA MET A 248 -5.65 -25.30 29.66
C MET A 248 -4.68 -25.38 30.84
N ASP A 249 -3.41 -25.01 30.65
CA ASP A 249 -2.42 -25.02 31.73
C ASP A 249 -2.85 -24.12 32.90
N GLN A 250 -3.44 -22.96 32.62
CA GLN A 250 -4.05 -22.08 33.62
C GLN A 250 -5.16 -22.76 34.42
N ALA A 251 -6.09 -23.45 33.75
CA ALA A 251 -7.18 -24.16 34.39
C ALA A 251 -6.66 -25.27 35.33
N ILE A 252 -5.64 -26.01 34.87
CA ILE A 252 -4.99 -27.05 35.67
C ILE A 252 -4.31 -26.47 36.91
N TYR A 253 -3.55 -25.37 36.76
CA TYR A 253 -2.91 -24.71 37.92
C TYR A 253 -3.93 -24.24 38.95
N ARG A 254 -5.06 -23.69 38.51
CA ARG A 254 -6.14 -23.26 39.39
C ARG A 254 -6.81 -24.42 40.11
N PHE A 255 -7.06 -25.52 39.42
CA PHE A 255 -7.64 -26.73 40.01
C PHE A 255 -6.76 -27.29 41.13
N PHE A 256 -5.45 -27.47 40.87
CA PHE A 256 -4.53 -27.98 41.89
C PHE A 256 -4.29 -26.99 43.03
N ALA A 257 -4.24 -25.69 42.75
CA ALA A 257 -4.12 -24.66 43.79
C ALA A 257 -5.36 -24.65 44.69
N ALA A 258 -6.57 -24.76 44.14
CA ALA A 258 -7.82 -24.79 44.89
C ALA A 258 -7.85 -25.97 45.86
N ASN A 259 -7.43 -27.16 45.43
CA ASN A 259 -7.42 -28.36 46.26
C ASN A 259 -6.37 -28.32 47.41
N SER A 260 -5.41 -27.39 47.34
CA SER A 260 -4.34 -27.26 48.34
C SER A 260 -4.63 -26.27 49.48
N SER A 261 -5.67 -25.44 49.35
CA SER A 261 -5.98 -24.38 50.31
C SER A 261 -7.34 -24.59 50.97
N ASP A 262 -7.34 -24.78 52.30
CA ASP A 262 -8.50 -25.09 53.15
C ASP A 262 -9.42 -23.87 53.41
N SER A 263 -9.40 -22.91 52.50
CA SER A 263 -10.17 -21.67 52.55
C SER A 263 -10.40 -21.25 51.11
N ALA A 264 -11.58 -20.76 50.78
CA ALA A 264 -11.93 -20.21 49.48
C ALA A 264 -10.95 -19.08 49.08
N VAL A 265 -9.80 -19.45 48.52
CA VAL A 265 -8.83 -18.50 47.99
C VAL A 265 -9.33 -18.10 46.62
N ASP A 266 -9.67 -16.84 46.52
CA ASP A 266 -10.12 -16.14 45.33
C ASP A 266 -9.22 -16.49 44.13
N PHE A 267 -9.85 -16.97 43.06
CA PHE A 267 -9.28 -17.57 41.85
C PHE A 267 -8.45 -16.59 40.99
N SER A 268 -7.37 -16.04 41.54
CA SER A 268 -6.60 -14.97 40.88
C SER A 268 -5.24 -15.38 40.30
N VAL A 269 -4.99 -16.67 40.10
CA VAL A 269 -3.80 -17.10 39.34
C VAL A 269 -4.11 -16.97 37.85
N ASP A 270 -3.57 -15.93 37.20
CA ASP A 270 -3.70 -15.72 35.76
C ASP A 270 -2.36 -15.97 35.07
N LEU A 271 -2.35 -16.90 34.11
CA LEU A 271 -1.17 -17.27 33.34
C LEU A 271 -1.15 -16.43 32.07
N THR A 272 -0.24 -15.46 32.02
CA THR A 272 -0.04 -14.64 30.82
C THR A 272 1.13 -15.17 30.00
N VAL A 273 0.85 -15.53 28.75
CA VAL A 273 1.88 -15.92 27.78
C VAL A 273 2.09 -14.77 26.82
N ASN A 274 3.34 -14.34 26.68
CA ASN A 274 3.73 -13.21 25.85
C ASN A 274 4.63 -13.71 24.73
N ASN A 275 4.30 -13.37 23.49
CA ASN A 275 5.20 -13.54 22.37
C ASN A 275 6.04 -12.27 22.23
N HIS A 276 7.35 -12.41 22.32
CA HIS A 276 8.29 -11.32 22.09
C HIS A 276 8.93 -11.50 20.71
N PRO A 277 8.48 -10.77 19.68
CA PRO A 277 9.10 -10.84 18.36
C PRO A 277 10.59 -10.52 18.43
N LEU A 278 11.36 -11.14 17.56
CA LEU A 278 12.78 -10.83 17.44
C LEU A 278 12.95 -9.40 16.88
N PRO A 279 13.92 -8.63 17.39
CA PRO A 279 14.19 -7.30 16.86
C PRO A 279 14.61 -7.39 15.40
N LEU A 280 14.26 -6.36 14.63
CA LEU A 280 14.62 -6.32 13.22
C LEU A 280 16.14 -6.23 13.08
N THR A 281 16.72 -7.13 12.28
CA THR A 281 18.16 -7.17 12.06
C THR A 281 18.66 -5.90 11.37
N ALA A 282 19.94 -5.55 11.57
CA ALA A 282 20.55 -4.40 10.91
C ALA A 282 20.43 -4.49 9.38
N ALA A 283 20.55 -5.70 8.81
CA ALA A 283 20.38 -5.95 7.38
C ALA A 283 18.93 -5.68 6.92
N ALA A 284 17.92 -6.14 7.67
CA ALA A 284 16.52 -5.87 7.36
C ALA A 284 16.20 -4.36 7.44
N LYS A 285 16.64 -3.69 8.50
CA LYS A 285 16.48 -2.22 8.66
C LYS A 285 17.13 -1.46 7.50
N ALA A 286 18.34 -1.85 7.11
CA ALA A 286 19.05 -1.25 5.98
C ALA A 286 18.35 -1.51 4.63
N LEU A 287 17.80 -2.71 4.42
CA LEU A 287 17.07 -3.05 3.20
C LEU A 287 15.79 -2.22 3.05
N PHE A 288 14.96 -2.17 4.09
CA PHE A 288 13.74 -1.35 4.07
C PHE A 288 14.07 0.12 3.94
N GLY A 289 15.10 0.60 4.65
CA GLY A 289 15.55 1.98 4.53
C GLY A 289 16.04 2.33 3.13
N SER A 290 16.80 1.44 2.49
CA SER A 290 17.30 1.64 1.13
C SER A 290 16.17 1.69 0.10
N PHE A 291 15.18 0.80 0.23
CA PHE A 291 14.02 0.76 -0.67
C PHE A 291 13.18 2.05 -0.60
N LEU A 292 12.92 2.53 0.63
CA LEU A 292 12.18 3.77 0.86
C LEU A 292 12.99 5.00 0.41
N ALA A 293 14.29 5.02 0.70
CA ALA A 293 15.19 6.10 0.26
C ALA A 293 15.29 6.19 -1.27
N PHE A 294 15.39 5.05 -1.96
CA PHE A 294 15.36 4.99 -3.42
C PHE A 294 14.06 5.57 -3.98
N SER A 295 12.91 5.13 -3.44
CA SER A 295 11.59 5.62 -3.86
C SER A 295 11.43 7.13 -3.64
N ALA A 296 11.89 7.63 -2.49
CA ALA A 296 11.90 9.06 -2.19
C ALA A 296 12.81 9.85 -3.14
N CYS A 297 14.02 9.35 -3.41
CA CYS A 297 14.96 9.97 -4.34
C CYS A 297 14.37 10.07 -5.76
N ALA A 298 13.72 9.00 -6.24
CA ALA A 298 13.02 9.02 -7.52
C ALA A 298 11.93 10.11 -7.56
N CYS A 299 11.11 10.25 -6.51
CA CYS A 299 10.10 11.30 -6.43
C CYS A 299 10.72 12.71 -6.48
N VAL A 300 11.86 12.91 -5.81
CA VAL A 300 12.59 14.19 -5.81
C VAL A 300 13.20 14.49 -7.19
N CYS A 301 13.85 13.51 -7.84
CA CYS A 301 14.40 13.67 -9.18
C CYS A 301 13.31 13.98 -10.21
N ILE A 302 12.17 13.27 -10.14
CA ILE A 302 11.01 13.54 -11.00
C ILE A 302 10.52 14.97 -10.75
N SER A 303 10.35 15.39 -9.50
CA SER A 303 9.99 16.76 -9.16
C SER A 303 10.93 17.80 -9.80
N PHE A 304 12.25 17.58 -9.72
CA PHE A 304 13.22 18.52 -10.31
C PHE A 304 13.17 18.59 -11.84
N SER A 305 12.74 17.52 -12.51
CA SER A 305 12.62 17.49 -13.97
C SER A 305 11.49 18.38 -14.53
N TYR A 306 10.50 18.76 -13.71
CA TYR A 306 9.40 19.64 -14.12
C TYR A 306 9.77 21.13 -14.14
N PHE A 307 10.81 21.56 -13.40
CA PHE A 307 11.25 22.96 -13.41
C PHE A 307 11.71 23.48 -14.79
N PRO A 308 12.53 22.74 -15.57
CA PRO A 308 12.93 23.20 -16.90
C PRO A 308 11.82 23.04 -17.95
N LEU A 309 10.79 22.22 -17.73
CA LEU A 309 9.79 21.87 -18.73
C LEU A 309 9.08 23.10 -19.38
N PRO A 310 8.56 24.10 -18.62
CA PRO A 310 7.96 25.28 -19.24
C PRO A 310 8.96 26.12 -20.04
N VAL A 311 10.25 26.10 -19.67
CA VAL A 311 11.31 26.84 -20.36
C VAL A 311 11.63 26.20 -21.70
N VAL A 312 11.80 24.87 -21.71
CA VAL A 312 12.16 24.12 -22.92
C VAL A 312 11.03 24.15 -23.94
N VAL A 313 9.78 23.90 -23.51
CA VAL A 313 8.62 23.96 -24.41
C VAL A 313 8.48 25.34 -25.05
N TYR A 314 8.72 26.41 -24.28
CA TYR A 314 8.69 27.77 -24.80
C TYR A 314 9.83 28.02 -25.82
N LEU A 315 11.06 27.58 -25.53
CA LEU A 315 12.19 27.73 -26.45
C LEU A 315 11.98 26.99 -27.77
N VAL A 316 11.35 25.82 -27.73
CA VAL A 316 10.99 25.07 -28.95
C VAL A 316 9.97 25.84 -29.77
N ARG A 317 8.90 26.33 -29.14
CA ARG A 317 7.88 27.16 -29.81
C ARG A 317 8.43 28.45 -30.41
N GLU A 318 9.40 29.08 -29.78
CA GLU A 318 10.05 30.28 -30.33
C GLU A 318 10.98 29.96 -31.52
N LYS A 319 11.48 28.72 -31.62
CA LYS A 319 12.30 28.26 -32.73
C LYS A 319 11.51 27.67 -33.90
N GLU A 320 10.25 27.30 -33.70
CA GLU A 320 9.38 26.80 -34.78
C GLU A 320 9.20 27.87 -35.86
N ALA A 321 9.33 27.47 -37.13
CA ALA A 321 9.31 28.37 -38.29
C ALA A 321 8.04 29.24 -38.34
N ASN A 322 6.91 28.69 -37.92
CA ASN A 322 5.60 29.35 -37.91
C ASN A 322 5.47 30.48 -36.87
N HIS A 323 6.40 30.60 -35.93
CA HIS A 323 6.41 31.65 -34.88
C HIS A 323 7.71 32.48 -34.90
N ASN A 324 8.59 32.21 -35.86
CA ASN A 324 9.89 32.85 -35.94
C ASN A 324 9.74 34.24 -36.58
N SER A 325 9.78 35.27 -35.76
CA SER A 325 9.68 36.69 -36.19
C SER A 325 10.85 37.16 -37.07
N LYS A 326 11.78 36.26 -37.44
CA LYS A 326 12.86 36.55 -38.38
C LYS A 326 12.44 36.32 -39.85
N HIS A 327 11.31 35.65 -40.08
CA HIS A 327 10.77 35.34 -41.40
C HIS A 327 9.37 35.96 -41.65
N GLN A 328 8.92 36.87 -40.78
CA GLN A 328 7.75 37.74 -41.00
C GLN A 328 8.20 39.17 -41.30
#